data_AF-A0A933D5H4-F1
#
_entry.id   AF-A0A933D5H4-F1
#
_cell.length_a   1.000
_cell.length_b   1.000
_cell.length_c   1.000
_cell.angle_alpha   90.00
_cell.angle_beta   90.00
_cell.angle_gamma   90.00
#
_symmetry.space_group_name_H-M   'P 1'
#
loop_
_entity.id
_entity.type
_entity.pdbx_description
1 polymer ?
#
loop_
_entity_poly.entity_id
_entity_poly.type
_entity_poly.pdbx_seq_one_letter_code
_entity_poly.pdbx_strand_id
1 'polypeptide(L)'
;MTTVVPSIHRIEAKVMPVNAYIVELSNGVVVVDSLISMSDSKTLREKIESLNKPLLAVIITHSHPDHYAGLKQIVVNSNAPIIATEGVDAVIRRDDAVKNQIVGPMLGDE
;
A
#
# COMPACT_ATOMS: atom_id res chain seq x y z
N MET A 1 29.74 -11.59 4.57
CA MET A 1 28.33 -11.13 4.63
C MET A 1 27.94 -10.71 3.23
N THR A 2 26.90 -11.31 2.65
CA THR A 2 26.42 -10.93 1.32
C THR A 2 25.72 -9.58 1.44
N THR A 3 26.27 -8.54 0.81
CA THR A 3 25.64 -7.22 0.79
C THR A 3 24.37 -7.31 -0.05
N VAL A 4 23.20 -7.20 0.59
CA VAL A 4 21.94 -7.06 -0.14
C VAL A 4 21.87 -5.64 -0.67
N VAL A 5 22.00 -5.49 -1.99
CA VAL A 5 21.81 -4.20 -2.67
C VAL A 5 20.31 -3.88 -2.63
N PRO A 6 19.89 -2.66 -2.21
CA PRO A 6 18.50 -2.26 -2.26
C PRO A 6 17.89 -2.44 -3.65
N SER A 7 16.64 -2.92 -3.71
CA SER A 7 15.91 -3.09 -4.95
C SER A 7 14.49 -2.51 -4.83
N ILE A 8 13.88 -2.17 -5.97
CA ILE A 8 12.51 -1.67 -6.03
C ILE A 8 11.69 -2.60 -6.91
N HIS A 9 10.59 -3.13 -6.36
CA HIS A 9 9.60 -3.91 -7.09
C HIS A 9 8.40 -3.01 -7.38
N ARG A 10 7.99 -2.92 -8.65
CA ARG A 10 6.76 -2.24 -9.04
C ARG A 10 5.62 -3.25 -9.11
N ILE A 11 4.49 -2.91 -8.51
CA ILE A 11 3.24 -3.64 -8.60
C ILE A 11 2.23 -2.77 -9.34
N GLU A 12 1.84 -3.20 -10.52
CA GLU A 12 0.84 -2.54 -11.35
C GLU A 12 -0.52 -3.15 -11.06
N ALA A 13 -1.49 -2.30 -10.69
CA ALA A 13 -2.85 -2.72 -10.46
C ALA A 13 -3.54 -3.11 -11.77
N LYS A 14 -4.45 -4.08 -11.70
CA LYS A 14 -5.26 -4.52 -12.84
C LYS A 14 -6.59 -3.79 -12.91
N VAL A 15 -7.15 -3.39 -11.78
CA VAL A 15 -8.46 -2.72 -11.72
C VAL A 15 -8.38 -1.27 -12.18
N MET A 16 -7.29 -0.57 -11.83
CA MET A 16 -7.00 0.79 -12.25
C MET A 16 -5.52 0.92 -12.66
N PRO A 17 -5.16 1.79 -13.62
CA PRO A 17 -3.78 1.95 -14.09
C PRO A 17 -2.92 2.76 -13.10
N VAL A 18 -2.77 2.23 -11.89
CA VAL A 18 -2.02 2.82 -10.77
C VAL A 18 -0.95 1.83 -10.29
N ASN A 19 0.00 2.31 -9.48
CA ASN A 19 1.13 1.52 -9.03
C ASN A 19 1.31 1.61 -7.52
N ALA A 20 1.82 0.53 -6.95
CA ALA A 20 2.46 0.51 -5.64
C ALA A 20 3.89 0.01 -5.80
N TYR A 21 4.74 0.33 -4.83
CA TYR A 21 6.15 -0.06 -4.86
C TYR A 21 6.56 -0.75 -3.56
N ILE A 22 7.49 -1.69 -3.68
CA ILE A 22 8.15 -2.29 -2.53
C ILE A 22 9.63 -1.95 -2.64
N VAL A 23 10.14 -1.18 -1.68
CA VAL A 23 11.56 -0.93 -1.49
C VAL A 23 12.11 -2.06 -0.61
N GLU A 24 12.85 -2.97 -1.22
CA GLU A 24 13.47 -4.09 -0.54
C GLU A 24 14.86 -3.70 -0.05
N LEU A 25 15.05 -3.79 1.27
CA LEU A 25 16.30 -3.48 1.96
C LEU A 25 16.93 -4.78 2.50
N SER A 26 18.13 -4.66 3.07
CA SER A 26 18.80 -5.80 3.72
C SER A 26 18.07 -6.30 4.96
N ASN A 27 17.40 -5.41 5.70
CA ASN A 27 16.76 -5.68 6.98
C ASN A 27 15.23 -5.79 6.91
N GLY A 28 14.61 -5.61 5.75
CA GLY A 28 13.16 -5.59 5.63
C GLY A 28 12.67 -4.97 4.34
N VAL A 29 11.37 -4.66 4.30
CA VAL A 29 10.74 -4.01 3.15
C VAL A 29 9.95 -2.78 3.60
N VAL A 30 9.94 -1.74 2.76
CA VAL A 30 9.06 -0.58 2.90
C VAL A 30 8.11 -0.57 1.71
N VAL A 31 6.82 -0.46 1.98
CA VAL A 31 5.79 -0.37 0.94
C VAL A 31 5.47 1.09 0.70
N VAL A 32 5.29 1.48 -0.57
CA VAL A 32 4.84 2.79 -0.97
C VAL A 32 3.50 2.61 -1.68
N ASP A 33 2.45 3.14 -1.05
CA ASP A 33 1.04 3.04 -1.43
C ASP A 33 0.47 1.61 -1.40
N SER A 34 -0.85 1.49 -1.33
CA SER A 34 -1.54 0.21 -1.06
C SER A 34 -2.48 -0.27 -2.15
N LEU A 35 -2.63 0.46 -3.26
CA LEU A 35 -3.64 0.21 -4.29
C LEU A 35 -5.09 0.39 -3.76
N ILE A 36 -6.06 0.35 -4.68
CA ILE A 36 -7.46 0.67 -4.40
C ILE A 36 -8.33 -0.56 -4.13
N SER A 37 -8.10 -1.65 -4.86
CA SER A 37 -8.97 -2.83 -4.91
C SER A 37 -8.48 -3.92 -3.98
N MET A 38 -9.38 -4.77 -3.47
CA MET A 38 -8.99 -5.89 -2.61
C MET A 38 -8.09 -6.88 -3.34
N SER A 39 -8.38 -7.19 -4.61
CA SER A 39 -7.61 -8.17 -5.39
C SER A 39 -6.18 -7.71 -5.69
N ASP A 40 -5.99 -6.45 -6.07
CA ASP A 40 -4.66 -5.90 -6.34
C ASP A 40 -3.86 -5.74 -5.03
N SER A 41 -4.52 -5.28 -3.95
CA SER A 41 -3.90 -5.19 -2.63
C SER A 41 -3.45 -6.55 -2.09
N LYS A 42 -4.21 -7.61 -2.38
CA LYS A 42 -3.82 -8.99 -2.05
C LYS A 42 -2.60 -9.42 -2.85
N THR A 43 -2.52 -9.10 -4.13
CA THR A 43 -1.34 -9.39 -4.98
C THR A 43 -0.09 -8.66 -4.45
N LEU A 44 -0.24 -7.40 -4.04
CA LEU A 44 0.82 -6.64 -3.37
C LEU A 44 1.26 -7.32 -2.07
N ARG A 45 0.31 -7.78 -1.25
CA ARG A 45 0.59 -8.51 0.00
C ARG A 45 1.33 -9.83 -0.24
N GLU A 46 0.91 -10.62 -1.22
CA GLU A 46 1.58 -11.87 -1.61
C GLU A 46 3.03 -11.60 -2.05
N LYS A 47 3.27 -10.51 -2.79
CA LYS A 47 4.63 -10.11 -3.16
C LYS A 47 5.46 -9.75 -1.93
N ILE A 48 4.93 -8.99 -0.97
CA ILE A 48 5.60 -8.66 0.29
C ILE A 48 6.02 -9.93 1.02
N GLU A 49 5.10 -10.89 1.18
CA GLU A 49 5.35 -12.14 1.89
C GLU A 49 6.39 -13.02 1.18
N SER A 50 6.39 -13.04 -0.16
CA SER A 50 7.37 -13.79 -0.96
C SER A 50 8.82 -13.36 -0.76
N LEU A 51 9.05 -12.12 -0.31
CA LEU A 51 10.39 -11.58 -0.04
C LEU A 51 10.97 -12.11 1.29
N ASN A 52 10.16 -12.80 2.12
CA ASN A 52 10.58 -13.39 3.39
C ASN A 52 11.33 -12.41 4.31
N LYS A 53 10.85 -11.17 4.34
CA LYS A 53 11.45 -10.04 5.06
C LYS A 53 10.39 -9.30 5.88
N PRO A 54 10.74 -8.75 7.05
CA PRO A 54 9.78 -7.99 7.85
C PRO A 54 9.31 -6.74 7.12
N LEU A 55 8.02 -6.44 7.21
CA LEU A 55 7.45 -5.16 6.79
C LEU A 55 7.86 -4.08 7.80
N LEU A 56 8.67 -3.13 7.36
CA LEU A 56 9.23 -2.07 8.22
C LEU A 56 8.32 -0.85 8.33
N ALA A 57 7.63 -0.50 7.24
CA ALA A 57 6.70 0.62 7.18
C ALA A 57 5.86 0.55 5.90
N VAL A 58 4.73 1.27 5.91
CA VAL A 58 3.98 1.64 4.70
C VAL A 58 3.98 3.17 4.59
N ILE A 59 4.40 3.71 3.45
CA ILE A 59 4.38 5.14 3.15
C ILE A 59 3.19 5.43 2.24
N ILE A 60 2.39 6.44 2.57
CA ILE A 60 1.28 6.92 1.75
C ILE A 60 1.68 8.24 1.12
N THR A 61 1.69 8.27 -0.21
CA THR A 61 2.21 9.42 -0.97
C THR A 61 1.18 10.52 -1.15
N HIS A 62 -0.09 10.17 -1.37
CA HIS A 62 -1.16 11.10 -1.67
C HIS A 62 -2.45 10.70 -0.94
N SER A 63 -3.37 11.66 -0.80
CA SER A 63 -4.64 11.46 -0.10
C SER A 63 -5.77 10.88 -0.96
N HIS A 64 -5.48 10.36 -2.15
CA HIS A 64 -6.48 9.70 -2.99
C HIS A 64 -6.62 8.20 -2.62
N PRO A 65 -7.82 7.60 -2.72
CA PRO A 65 -8.07 6.24 -2.24
C PRO A 65 -7.18 5.16 -2.84
N ASP A 66 -6.72 5.34 -4.08
CA ASP A 66 -5.80 4.42 -4.75
C ASP A 66 -4.44 4.29 -4.07
N HIS A 67 -4.10 5.20 -3.15
CA HIS A 67 -2.88 5.12 -2.39
C HIS A 67 -3.04 4.45 -1.01
N TYR A 68 -4.24 4.41 -0.43
CA TYR A 68 -4.42 4.01 0.98
C TYR A 68 -5.57 3.01 1.24
N ALA A 69 -6.50 2.79 0.31
CA ALA A 69 -7.68 1.95 0.57
C ALA A 69 -7.31 0.49 0.87
N GLY A 70 -6.29 -0.04 0.18
CA GLY A 70 -5.72 -1.37 0.40
C GLY A 70 -4.97 -1.57 1.72
N LEU A 71 -4.77 -0.54 2.55
CA LEU A 71 -3.91 -0.59 3.74
C LEU A 71 -4.24 -1.76 4.67
N LYS A 72 -5.52 -2.03 4.90
CA LYS A 72 -5.97 -3.12 5.79
C LYS A 72 -5.43 -4.49 5.35
N GLN A 73 -5.33 -4.71 4.04
CA GLN A 73 -4.77 -5.94 3.47
C GLN A 73 -3.25 -6.00 3.65
N ILE A 74 -2.57 -4.86 3.58
CA ILE A 74 -1.11 -4.78 3.67
C ILE A 74 -0.61 -4.96 5.11
N VAL A 75 -1.29 -4.39 6.10
CA VAL A 75 -0.84 -4.41 7.50
C VAL A 75 -1.48 -5.51 8.34
N VAL A 76 -2.24 -6.44 7.75
CA VAL A 76 -2.84 -7.53 8.51
C VAL A 76 -1.76 -8.33 9.27
N ASN A 77 -1.94 -8.48 10.59
CA ASN A 77 -0.98 -9.11 11.50
C ASN A 77 0.42 -8.46 11.53
N SER A 78 0.52 -7.16 11.19
CA SER A 78 1.76 -6.39 11.26
C SER A 78 1.59 -5.19 12.18
N ASN A 79 2.65 -4.84 12.92
CA ASN A 79 2.73 -3.59 13.69
C ASN A 79 3.50 -2.50 12.92
N ALA A 80 3.68 -2.66 11.60
CA ALA A 80 4.39 -1.71 10.79
C ALA A 80 3.70 -0.33 10.84
N PRO A 81 4.45 0.76 11.09
CA PRO A 81 3.89 2.09 11.05
C PRO A 81 3.39 2.43 9.64
N ILE A 82 2.27 3.12 9.59
CA ILE A 82 1.74 3.77 8.39
C ILE A 82 2.15 5.25 8.49
N ILE A 83 2.87 5.73 7.48
CA ILE A 83 3.52 7.03 7.50
C ILE A 83 2.99 7.86 6.33
N ALA A 84 2.59 9.09 6.63
CA ALA A 84 2.18 10.08 5.65
C ALA A 84 2.62 11.47 6.13
N THR A 85 2.60 12.46 5.25
CA THR A 85 2.68 13.85 5.71
C THR A 85 1.42 14.22 6.50
N GLU A 86 1.53 15.17 7.42
CA GLU A 86 0.38 15.64 8.22
C GLU A 86 -0.78 16.10 7.33
N GLY A 87 -0.49 16.80 6.23
CA GLY A 87 -1.50 17.25 5.28
C GLY A 87 -2.23 16.08 4.59
N VAL A 88 -1.50 15.03 4.20
CA VAL A 88 -2.11 13.83 3.61
C VAL A 88 -2.99 13.10 4.63
N ASP A 89 -2.50 12.86 5.85
CA ASP A 89 -3.28 12.21 6.92
C ASP A 89 -4.55 13.01 7.25
N ALA A 90 -4.45 14.33 7.39
CA ALA A 90 -5.59 15.19 7.65
C ALA A 90 -6.67 15.11 6.56
N VAL A 91 -6.27 15.10 5.29
CA VAL A 91 -7.22 15.00 4.15
C VAL A 91 -7.85 13.61 4.09
N ILE A 92 -7.09 12.54 4.34
CA ILE A 92 -7.64 11.18 4.39
C ILE A 92 -8.70 11.11 5.48
N ARG A 93 -8.38 11.50 6.72
CA ARG A 93 -9.34 11.44 7.85
C ARG A 93 -10.60 12.27 7.62
N ARG A 94 -10.47 13.42 6.96
CA ARG A 94 -11.60 14.30 6.66
C ARG A 94 -12.52 13.72 5.59
N ASP A 95 -11.95 13.14 4.53
CA ASP A 95 -12.70 12.86 3.30
C ASP A 95 -12.98 11.38 3.04
N ASP A 96 -12.34 10.46 3.76
CA ASP A 96 -12.39 9.02 3.46
C ASP A 96 -13.82 8.48 3.35
N ALA A 97 -14.68 8.81 4.32
CA ALA A 97 -16.07 8.37 4.32
C ALA A 97 -16.84 8.85 3.06
N VAL A 98 -16.59 10.08 2.62
CA VAL A 98 -17.22 10.65 1.41
C VAL A 98 -16.64 10.01 0.16
N LYS A 99 -15.32 9.83 0.10
CA LYS A 99 -14.64 9.16 -1.01
C LYS A 99 -15.13 7.73 -1.17
N ASN A 100 -15.31 6.99 -0.07
CA ASN A 100 -15.79 5.61 -0.10
C ASN A 100 -17.23 5.51 -0.64
N GLN A 101 -18.11 6.47 -0.35
CA GLN A 101 -19.46 6.52 -0.90
C GLN A 101 -19.48 6.72 -2.43
N ILE A 102 -18.45 7.37 -2.98
CA ILE A 102 -18.33 7.66 -4.41
C ILE A 102 -17.60 6.52 -5.13
N VAL A 103 -16.45 6.13 -4.61
CA VAL A 103 -15.52 5.19 -5.26
C VAL A 103 -15.93 3.74 -5.03
N GLY A 104 -16.42 3.38 -3.83
CA GLY A 104 -16.82 2.01 -3.52
C GLY A 104 -17.81 1.42 -4.54
N PRO A 105 -18.90 2.11 -4.89
CA PRO A 105 -19.83 1.64 -5.93
C PRO A 105 -19.20 1.48 -7.33
N MET A 106 -18.11 2.18 -7.63
CA MET A 106 -17.41 2.05 -8.92
C MET A 106 -16.55 0.78 -8.98
N LEU A 107 -16.13 0.25 -7.83
CA LEU A 107 -15.28 -0.93 -7.71
C LEU A 107 -16.08 -2.24 -7.69
N GLY A 108 -17.38 -2.20 -7.39
CA GLY A 108 -18.26 -3.37 -7.44
C GLY A 108 -17.96 -4.35 -6.29
N ASP A 109 -17.61 -5.59 -6.64
CA ASP A 109 -17.28 -6.65 -5.66
C ASP A 109 -15.82 -6.58 -5.14
N GLU A 110 -15.05 -5.58 -5.59
CA GLU A 110 -13.66 -5.31 -5.17
C GLU A 110 -13.53 -4.55 -3.84
#